data_AF-A0A699TEI4-F1
#
_entry.id   AF-A0A699TEI4-F1
#
_cell.length_a   1.000
_cell.length_b   1.000
_cell.length_c   1.000
_cell.angle_alpha   90.00
_cell.angle_beta   90.00
_cell.angle_gamma   90.00
#
_symmetry.space_group_name_H-M   'P 1'
#
loop_
_entity.id
_entity.type
_entity.pdbx_description
1 polymer ?
#
loop_
_entity_poly.entity_id
_entity_poly.type
_entity_poly.pdbx_seq_one_letter_code
_entity_poly.pdbx_strand_id
1 'polypeptide(L)'
;KDGDVVLCFNFRTDRGREITEALTQQDFNAYQMHRLNLRYLTMTTYDATFQGVSAIFEKDNLNNTLGETLAAHGKSQIRMAETEKYPHGEKRIMRASPKVATYDLAPEMSAYELRDAIVPELQHNTADFVVINFANPDMVGHTGVFDAVVKAVETTDACAHDVVETALAAGYACIIIADHGNAEYMR
;
A
#
# COMPACT_ATOMS: atom_id res chain seq x y z
N LYS A 1 -36.64 13.13 -5.63
CA LYS A 1 -37.19 13.51 -6.96
C LYS A 1 -36.20 14.43 -7.65
N ASP A 2 -36.35 14.64 -8.96
CA ASP A 2 -35.49 15.59 -9.68
C ASP A 2 -35.48 16.97 -9.03
N GLY A 3 -34.30 17.57 -8.95
CA GLY A 3 -34.05 18.85 -8.28
C GLY A 3 -33.78 18.76 -6.77
N ASP A 4 -33.95 17.58 -6.15
CA ASP A 4 -33.62 17.41 -4.73
C ASP A 4 -32.10 17.41 -4.48
N VAL A 5 -31.73 17.73 -3.24
CA VAL A 5 -30.35 17.63 -2.74
C VAL A 5 -30.21 16.35 -1.93
N VAL A 6 -29.15 15.59 -2.20
CA VAL A 6 -28.81 14.38 -1.44
C VAL A 6 -27.40 14.52 -0.88
N LEU A 7 -27.24 14.20 0.40
CA LEU A 7 -25.93 14.08 1.05
C LEU A 7 -25.70 12.63 1.47
N CYS A 8 -24.71 11.98 0.86
CA CYS A 8 -24.17 10.72 1.33
C CYS A 8 -23.02 11.00 2.31
N PHE A 9 -23.29 10.83 3.61
CA PHE A 9 -22.33 11.16 4.68
C PHE A 9 -21.25 10.08 4.91
N ASN A 10 -21.21 9.02 4.11
CA ASN A 10 -20.16 8.01 4.22
C ASN A 10 -18.82 8.60 3.75
N PHE A 11 -17.75 8.39 4.50
CA PHE A 11 -16.40 8.83 4.12
C PHE A 11 -15.57 7.69 3.49
N ARG A 12 -16.01 6.45 3.64
CA ARG A 12 -15.41 5.26 3.02
C ARG A 12 -16.00 5.05 1.64
N THR A 13 -15.12 4.91 0.64
CA THR A 13 -15.47 5.07 -0.77
C THR A 13 -16.06 3.82 -1.43
N ASP A 14 -15.79 2.63 -0.90
CA ASP A 14 -16.15 1.34 -1.52
C ASP A 14 -17.67 1.14 -1.57
N ARG A 15 -18.34 1.21 -0.41
CA ARG A 15 -19.76 0.84 -0.26
C ARG A 15 -20.74 1.92 -0.73
N GLY A 16 -20.28 3.16 -0.88
CA GLY A 16 -21.11 4.28 -1.34
C GLY A 16 -21.32 4.32 -2.86
N ARG A 17 -20.54 3.55 -3.63
CA ARG A 17 -20.53 3.62 -5.10
C ARG A 17 -21.83 3.15 -5.73
N GLU A 18 -22.29 1.94 -5.41
CA GLU A 18 -23.46 1.33 -6.05
C GLU A 18 -24.73 2.17 -5.90
N ILE A 19 -24.96 2.72 -4.69
CA ILE A 19 -26.12 3.58 -4.45
C ILE A 19 -25.98 4.94 -5.16
N THR A 20 -24.77 5.46 -5.30
CA THR A 20 -24.51 6.68 -6.08
C THR A 20 -24.78 6.44 -7.56
N GLU A 21 -24.34 5.29 -8.09
CA GLU A 21 -24.59 4.87 -9.46
C GLU A 21 -26.09 4.75 -9.76
N ALA A 22 -26.82 4.04 -8.90
CA ALA A 22 -28.26 3.82 -9.04
C ALA A 22 -29.07 5.11 -9.00
N LEU A 23 -28.66 6.09 -8.19
CA LEU A 23 -29.39 7.34 -8.03
C LEU A 23 -29.08 8.37 -9.11
N THR A 24 -27.85 8.42 -9.63
CA THR A 24 -27.38 9.59 -10.41
C THR A 24 -26.67 9.26 -11.71
N GLN A 25 -26.04 8.08 -11.83
CA GLN A 25 -25.11 7.82 -12.93
C GLN A 25 -25.79 7.11 -14.11
N GLN A 26 -26.54 6.04 -13.84
CA GLN A 26 -27.14 5.23 -14.90
C GLN A 26 -28.52 4.66 -14.54
N ASP A 27 -29.27 4.29 -15.57
CA ASP A 27 -30.54 3.60 -15.43
C ASP A 27 -30.31 2.11 -15.18
N PHE A 28 -31.10 1.56 -14.27
CA PHE A 28 -31.09 0.14 -13.95
C PHE A 28 -32.47 -0.46 -14.31
N ASN A 29 -32.69 -0.61 -15.62
CA ASN A 29 -33.97 -1.06 -16.19
C ASN A 29 -34.43 -2.42 -15.66
N ALA A 30 -33.50 -3.34 -15.36
CA ALA A 30 -33.81 -4.64 -14.76
C ALA A 30 -34.55 -4.53 -13.41
N TYR A 31 -34.36 -3.41 -12.72
CA TYR A 31 -34.99 -3.10 -11.44
C TYR A 31 -36.00 -1.95 -11.53
N GLN A 32 -36.36 -1.52 -12.75
CA GLN A 32 -37.27 -0.39 -13.00
C GLN A 32 -36.82 0.92 -12.32
N MET A 33 -35.50 1.12 -12.21
CA MET A 33 -34.91 2.34 -11.65
C MET A 33 -34.35 3.21 -12.76
N HIS A 34 -34.64 4.51 -12.69
CA HIS A 34 -34.10 5.53 -13.56
C HIS A 34 -33.25 6.50 -12.75
N ARG A 35 -32.16 6.96 -13.34
CA ARG A 35 -31.32 7.99 -12.71
C ARG A 35 -32.12 9.27 -12.52
N LEU A 36 -31.83 9.97 -11.44
CA LEU A 36 -32.45 11.23 -11.09
C LEU A 36 -31.47 12.39 -11.33
N ASN A 37 -32.01 13.55 -11.70
CA ASN A 37 -31.25 14.79 -11.76
C ASN A 37 -31.17 15.40 -10.35
N LEU A 38 -30.14 15.02 -9.59
CA LEU A 38 -29.96 15.42 -8.20
C LEU A 38 -28.73 16.32 -8.03
N ARG A 39 -28.77 17.20 -7.04
CA ARG A 39 -27.55 17.79 -6.47
C ARG A 39 -26.99 16.80 -5.45
N TYR A 40 -26.04 15.97 -5.87
CA TYR A 40 -25.52 14.88 -5.04
C TYR A 40 -24.17 15.24 -4.42
N LEU A 41 -24.13 15.20 -3.09
CA LEU A 41 -22.96 15.50 -2.27
C LEU A 41 -22.46 14.24 -1.58
N THR A 42 -21.14 14.03 -1.55
CA THR A 42 -20.49 12.95 -0.79
C THR A 42 -19.48 13.52 0.19
N MET A 43 -19.15 12.81 1.29
CA MET A 43 -18.09 13.30 2.19
C MET A 43 -16.72 13.27 1.52
N THR A 44 -16.41 12.23 0.75
CA THR A 44 -15.15 12.08 0.02
C THR A 44 -15.42 11.69 -1.43
N THR A 45 -14.40 11.74 -2.29
CA THR A 45 -14.48 11.26 -3.68
C THR A 45 -14.67 9.74 -3.71
N TYR A 46 -15.87 9.27 -4.03
CA TYR A 46 -16.14 7.83 -4.16
C TYR A 46 -15.55 7.24 -5.43
N ASP A 47 -15.73 7.93 -6.56
CA ASP A 47 -15.16 7.61 -7.85
C ASP A 47 -14.92 8.91 -8.63
N ALA A 48 -13.73 9.06 -9.21
CA ALA A 48 -13.36 10.26 -9.97
C ALA A 48 -14.08 10.36 -11.33
N THR A 49 -14.70 9.28 -11.80
CA THR A 49 -15.43 9.22 -13.07
C THR A 49 -16.90 9.64 -12.95
N PHE A 50 -17.44 9.69 -11.73
CA PHE A 50 -18.83 10.08 -11.49
C PHE A 50 -19.12 11.51 -11.95
N GLN A 51 -20.25 11.67 -12.63
CA GLN A 51 -20.70 12.94 -13.18
C GLN A 51 -21.74 13.57 -12.25
N GLY A 52 -21.65 14.87 -12.02
CA GLY A 52 -22.63 15.60 -11.21
C GLY A 52 -22.63 15.26 -9.71
N VAL A 53 -21.55 14.62 -9.21
CA VAL A 53 -21.33 14.34 -7.80
C VAL A 53 -20.23 15.26 -7.28
N SER A 54 -20.46 15.93 -6.15
CA SER A 54 -19.46 16.82 -5.53
C SER A 54 -19.03 16.28 -4.17
N ALA A 55 -17.73 16.10 -3.98
CA ALA A 55 -17.16 15.74 -2.68
C ALA A 55 -17.03 16.99 -1.80
N ILE A 56 -17.35 16.85 -0.51
CA ILE A 56 -17.20 17.92 0.49
C ILE A 56 -15.74 18.05 0.92
N PHE A 57 -15.08 16.91 1.15
CA PHE A 57 -13.67 16.84 1.47
C PHE A 57 -12.93 16.21 0.29
N GLU A 58 -12.27 17.05 -0.48
CA GLU A 58 -11.35 16.61 -1.51
C GLU A 58 -10.03 16.19 -0.86
N LYS A 59 -9.43 15.12 -1.38
CA LYS A 59 -8.12 14.70 -0.92
C LYS A 59 -7.09 15.60 -1.60
N ASP A 60 -6.38 16.39 -0.81
CA ASP A 60 -5.25 17.15 -1.33
C ASP A 60 -4.23 16.20 -1.96
N ASN A 61 -3.76 16.56 -3.16
CA ASN A 61 -2.55 15.95 -3.68
C ASN A 61 -1.39 16.41 -2.81
N LEU A 62 -0.74 15.44 -2.15
CA LEU A 62 0.46 15.71 -1.38
C LEU A 62 1.62 16.00 -2.34
N ASN A 63 2.00 17.27 -2.42
CA ASN A 63 3.17 17.73 -3.15
C ASN A 63 4.40 17.66 -2.24
N ASN A 64 5.59 17.58 -2.85
CA ASN A 64 6.88 17.49 -2.15
C ASN A 64 6.95 16.27 -1.23
N THR A 65 6.40 15.14 -1.65
CA THR A 65 6.69 13.86 -0.98
C THR A 65 8.19 13.57 -1.06
N LEU A 66 8.72 12.70 -0.19
CA LEU A 66 10.15 12.37 -0.20
C LEU A 66 10.63 11.89 -1.59
N GLY A 67 9.84 11.04 -2.24
CA GLY A 67 10.17 10.55 -3.58
C GLY A 67 10.20 11.63 -4.65
N GLU A 68 9.21 12.53 -4.62
CA GLU A 68 9.14 13.67 -5.54
C GLU A 68 10.30 14.65 -5.30
N THR A 69 10.60 14.94 -4.03
CA THR A 69 11.69 15.83 -3.64
C THR A 69 13.04 15.28 -4.09
N LEU A 70 13.29 13.98 -3.92
CA LEU A 70 14.51 13.33 -4.39
C LEU A 70 14.62 13.41 -5.92
N ALA A 71 13.57 13.05 -6.64
CA ALA A 71 13.57 13.11 -8.10
C ALA A 71 13.78 14.55 -8.62
N ALA A 72 13.15 15.54 -7.99
CA ALA A 72 13.31 16.96 -8.34
C ALA A 72 14.76 17.46 -8.14
N HIS A 73 15.56 16.80 -7.31
CA HIS A 73 16.98 17.09 -7.09
C HIS A 73 17.92 16.12 -7.83
N GLY A 74 17.41 15.37 -8.82
CA GLY A 74 18.19 14.45 -9.63
C GLY A 74 18.73 13.24 -8.86
N LYS A 75 18.07 12.86 -7.76
CA LYS A 75 18.43 11.70 -6.93
C LYS A 75 17.66 10.47 -7.36
N SER A 76 18.40 9.41 -7.61
CA SER A 76 17.87 8.10 -7.99
C SER A 76 17.35 7.35 -6.77
N GLN A 77 16.28 6.56 -6.95
CA GLN A 77 15.65 5.84 -5.84
C GLN A 77 15.14 4.45 -6.20
N ILE A 78 15.32 3.50 -5.28
CA ILE A 78 14.76 2.14 -5.34
C ILE A 78 13.66 2.00 -4.30
N ARG A 79 12.54 1.42 -4.71
CA ARG A 79 11.41 1.07 -3.84
C ARG A 79 11.13 -0.41 -3.99
N MET A 80 11.16 -1.12 -2.88
CA MET A 80 11.21 -2.57 -2.88
C MET A 80 10.28 -3.19 -1.85
N ALA A 81 9.47 -4.14 -2.30
CA ALA A 81 8.58 -4.91 -1.46
C ALA A 81 8.10 -6.16 -2.20
N GLU A 82 7.48 -7.07 -1.47
CA GLU A 82 6.68 -8.14 -2.07
C GLU A 82 5.27 -7.67 -2.43
N THR A 83 4.52 -8.48 -3.19
CA THR A 83 3.23 -8.09 -3.78
C THR A 83 2.17 -7.63 -2.78
N GLU A 84 2.21 -8.11 -1.53
CA GLU A 84 1.30 -7.66 -0.46
C GLU A 84 1.52 -6.19 -0.05
N LYS A 85 2.71 -5.62 -0.29
CA LYS A 85 3.09 -4.26 0.12
C LYS A 85 3.62 -3.43 -1.07
N TYR A 86 2.84 -3.41 -2.18
CA TYR A 86 3.19 -2.79 -3.46
C TYR A 86 3.94 -1.44 -3.35
N PRO A 87 5.15 -1.30 -3.92
CA PRO A 87 5.91 -0.06 -3.84
C PRO A 87 5.50 0.95 -4.92
N HIS A 88 5.35 2.22 -4.54
CA HIS A 88 5.23 3.35 -5.48
C HIS A 88 6.60 4.00 -5.70
N GLY A 89 6.99 4.31 -6.94
CA GLY A 89 8.25 5.02 -7.24
C GLY A 89 8.82 4.80 -8.65
N GLU A 90 10.05 5.26 -8.86
CA GLU A 90 10.79 5.30 -10.14
C GLU A 90 11.39 3.93 -10.53
N LYS A 91 12.39 3.42 -9.79
CA LYS A 91 12.86 2.03 -9.94
C LYS A 91 12.18 1.14 -8.91
N ARG A 92 11.44 0.13 -9.39
CA ARG A 92 10.68 -0.81 -8.55
C ARG A 92 11.29 -2.20 -8.65
N ILE A 93 11.64 -2.76 -7.50
CA ILE A 93 12.02 -4.17 -7.41
C ILE A 93 10.89 -4.86 -6.65
N MET A 94 10.22 -5.80 -7.29
CA MET A 94 9.11 -6.53 -6.71
C MET A 94 9.41 -8.03 -6.73
N ARG A 95 9.03 -8.71 -5.66
CA ARG A 95 9.02 -10.17 -5.58
C ARG A 95 7.60 -10.66 -5.36
N ALA A 96 7.27 -11.79 -5.96
CA ALA A 96 5.95 -12.37 -5.81
C ALA A 96 5.87 -13.01 -4.43
N SER A 97 4.86 -12.64 -3.65
CA SER A 97 4.54 -13.31 -2.38
C SER A 97 4.24 -14.80 -2.64
N PRO A 98 4.55 -15.71 -1.70
CA PRO A 98 4.27 -17.12 -1.89
C PRO A 98 2.77 -17.36 -2.03
N LYS A 99 2.39 -18.23 -2.97
CA LYS A 99 0.98 -18.61 -3.20
C LYS A 99 0.54 -19.65 -2.18
N VAL A 100 0.32 -19.23 -0.95
CA VAL A 100 -0.16 -20.05 0.17
C VAL A 100 -1.53 -19.58 0.64
N ALA A 101 -2.30 -20.47 1.27
CA ALA A 101 -3.64 -20.11 1.77
C ALA A 101 -3.58 -19.10 2.92
N THR A 102 -2.60 -19.28 3.82
CA THR A 102 -2.28 -18.39 4.93
C THR A 102 -0.76 -18.40 5.11
N TYR A 103 -0.19 -17.26 5.52
CA TYR A 103 1.27 -17.06 5.52
C TYR A 103 2.01 -17.78 6.65
N ASP A 104 1.31 -18.34 7.64
CA ASP A 104 1.89 -19.25 8.64
C ASP A 104 2.49 -20.51 8.01
N LEU A 105 2.03 -20.89 6.80
CA LEU A 105 2.57 -22.02 6.03
C LEU A 105 3.93 -21.70 5.37
N ALA A 106 4.24 -20.41 5.20
CA ALA A 106 5.48 -19.93 4.60
C ALA A 106 5.90 -18.60 5.27
N PRO A 107 6.27 -18.62 6.56
CA PRO A 107 6.50 -17.41 7.35
C PRO A 107 7.73 -16.61 6.89
N GLU A 108 8.64 -17.24 6.16
CA GLU A 108 9.76 -16.59 5.48
C GLU A 108 9.32 -15.69 4.31
N MET A 109 8.09 -15.86 3.81
CA MET A 109 7.52 -15.16 2.67
C MET A 109 8.54 -15.00 1.54
N SER A 110 8.72 -13.79 1.01
CA SER A 110 9.71 -13.50 -0.04
C SER A 110 10.90 -12.70 0.50
N ALA A 111 11.12 -12.66 1.82
CA ALA A 111 12.14 -11.83 2.45
C ALA A 111 13.55 -12.10 1.92
N TYR A 112 13.91 -13.38 1.74
CA TYR A 112 15.20 -13.77 1.16
C TYR A 112 15.34 -13.32 -0.30
N GLU A 113 14.28 -13.45 -1.10
CA GLU A 113 14.29 -12.95 -2.48
C GLU A 113 14.42 -11.42 -2.53
N LEU A 114 13.87 -10.72 -1.52
CA LEU A 114 14.03 -9.29 -1.41
C LEU A 114 15.48 -8.91 -1.06
N ARG A 115 16.06 -9.56 -0.04
CA ARG A 115 17.47 -9.39 0.31
C ARG A 115 18.38 -9.65 -0.91
N ASP A 116 18.21 -10.78 -1.58
CA ASP A 116 19.09 -11.21 -2.67
C ASP A 116 19.05 -10.25 -3.87
N ALA A 117 17.94 -9.55 -4.09
CA ALA A 117 17.86 -8.57 -5.16
C ALA A 117 18.40 -7.20 -4.77
N ILE A 118 18.32 -6.80 -3.50
CA ILE A 118 18.76 -5.46 -3.08
C ILE A 118 20.25 -5.39 -2.74
N VAL A 119 20.84 -6.49 -2.24
CA VAL A 119 22.27 -6.55 -1.90
C VAL A 119 23.16 -6.14 -3.09
N PRO A 120 22.96 -6.64 -4.32
CA PRO A 120 23.76 -6.20 -5.48
C PRO A 120 23.55 -4.72 -5.83
N GLU A 121 22.36 -4.16 -5.62
CA GLU A 121 22.06 -2.77 -5.92
C GLU A 121 22.80 -1.83 -4.94
N LEU A 122 22.85 -2.21 -3.67
CA LEU A 122 23.62 -1.50 -2.63
C LEU A 122 25.13 -1.59 -2.89
N GLN A 123 25.64 -2.79 -3.20
CA GLN A 123 27.07 -3.00 -3.49
C GLN A 123 27.57 -2.16 -4.68
N HIS A 124 26.71 -1.97 -5.70
CA HIS A 124 27.05 -1.19 -6.88
C HIS A 124 26.60 0.28 -6.80
N ASN A 125 26.08 0.74 -5.65
CA ASN A 125 25.60 2.11 -5.43
C ASN A 125 24.66 2.60 -6.54
N THR A 126 23.72 1.77 -6.97
CA THR A 126 22.86 2.06 -8.13
C THR A 126 21.76 3.08 -7.85
N ALA A 127 21.54 3.44 -6.58
CA ALA A 127 20.54 4.41 -6.16
C ALA A 127 21.03 5.28 -4.99
N ASP A 128 20.68 6.57 -4.99
CA ASP A 128 20.96 7.47 -3.86
C ASP A 128 20.08 7.18 -2.63
N PHE A 129 18.88 6.62 -2.85
CA PHE A 129 17.91 6.33 -1.80
C PHE A 129 17.23 4.98 -2.02
N VAL A 130 17.10 4.19 -0.94
CA VAL A 130 16.50 2.86 -0.99
C VAL A 130 15.46 2.73 0.12
N VAL A 131 14.28 2.22 -0.21
CA VAL A 131 13.24 1.84 0.76
C VAL A 131 12.84 0.39 0.52
N ILE A 132 12.88 -0.41 1.58
CA ILE A 132 12.52 -1.82 1.57
C ILE A 132 11.42 -2.03 2.62
N ASN A 133 10.37 -2.75 2.26
CA ASN A 133 9.36 -3.25 3.20
C ASN A 133 9.48 -4.77 3.32
N PHE A 134 9.69 -5.27 4.54
CA PHE A 134 9.57 -6.68 4.88
C PHE A 134 8.18 -6.92 5.46
N ALA A 135 7.34 -7.67 4.75
CA ALA A 135 5.94 -7.86 5.09
C ALA A 135 5.70 -8.90 6.20
N ASN A 136 6.69 -9.74 6.47
CA ASN A 136 6.55 -10.96 7.26
C ASN A 136 5.93 -10.73 8.65
N PRO A 137 6.40 -9.77 9.49
CA PRO A 137 5.87 -9.63 10.85
C PRO A 137 4.38 -9.27 10.87
N ASP A 138 3.92 -8.53 9.87
CA ASP A 138 2.52 -8.09 9.76
C ASP A 138 1.63 -9.19 9.17
N MET A 139 2.01 -9.70 7.99
CA MET A 139 1.19 -10.66 7.24
C MET A 139 1.08 -12.00 7.98
N VAL A 140 2.16 -12.45 8.65
CA VAL A 140 2.13 -13.65 9.49
C VAL A 140 1.50 -13.34 10.84
N GLY A 141 1.68 -12.13 11.38
CA GLY A 141 1.01 -11.68 12.61
C GLY A 141 -0.51 -11.79 12.54
N HIS A 142 -1.11 -11.50 11.38
CA HIS A 142 -2.55 -11.67 11.13
C HIS A 142 -3.07 -13.11 11.26
N THR A 143 -2.19 -14.12 11.24
CA THR A 143 -2.58 -15.52 11.43
C THR A 143 -2.80 -15.88 12.90
N GLY A 144 -2.18 -15.15 13.84
CA GLY A 144 -2.18 -15.47 15.27
C GLY A 144 -1.37 -16.72 15.66
N VAL A 145 -0.69 -17.38 14.71
CA VAL A 145 0.10 -18.58 14.97
C VAL A 145 1.46 -18.19 15.52
N PHE A 146 1.60 -18.18 16.85
CA PHE A 146 2.80 -17.66 17.53
C PHE A 146 4.13 -18.20 16.98
N ASP A 147 4.26 -19.51 16.81
CA ASP A 147 5.51 -20.13 16.32
C ASP A 147 5.85 -19.68 14.90
N ALA A 148 4.84 -19.47 14.05
CA ALA A 148 5.05 -18.95 12.71
C ALA A 148 5.46 -17.47 12.73
N VAL A 149 4.88 -16.68 13.64
CA VAL A 149 5.23 -15.27 13.84
C VAL A 149 6.67 -15.13 14.34
N VAL A 150 7.12 -15.98 15.26
CA VAL A 150 8.52 -16.01 15.70
C VAL A 150 9.43 -16.24 14.49
N LYS A 151 9.14 -17.27 13.67
CA LYS A 151 9.93 -17.55 12.46
C LYS A 151 9.91 -16.40 11.44
N ALA A 152 8.79 -15.69 11.32
CA ALA A 152 8.64 -14.52 10.46
C ALA A 152 9.54 -13.35 10.91
N VAL A 153 9.60 -13.09 12.21
CA VAL A 153 10.46 -12.07 12.81
C VAL A 153 11.93 -12.46 12.70
N GLU A 154 12.30 -13.70 12.99
CA GLU A 154 13.68 -14.21 12.83
C GLU A 154 14.16 -14.12 11.38
N THR A 155 13.28 -14.43 10.41
CA THR A 155 13.59 -14.29 8.99
C THR A 155 13.81 -12.83 8.60
N THR A 156 12.97 -11.93 9.12
CA THR A 156 13.11 -10.49 8.88
C THR A 156 14.41 -9.95 9.46
N ASP A 157 14.77 -10.37 10.68
CA ASP A 157 16.02 -9.98 11.35
C ASP A 157 17.26 -10.42 10.55
N ALA A 158 17.29 -11.69 10.12
CA ALA A 158 18.39 -12.21 9.30
C ALA A 158 18.53 -11.46 7.96
N CYS A 159 17.42 -11.18 7.28
CA CYS A 159 17.44 -10.42 6.02
C CYS A 159 17.84 -8.96 6.25
N ALA A 160 17.35 -8.32 7.32
CA ALA A 160 17.68 -6.95 7.66
C ALA A 160 19.17 -6.82 8.01
N HIS A 161 19.74 -7.79 8.73
CA HIS A 161 21.18 -7.84 9.04
C HIS A 161 22.01 -7.79 7.75
N ASP A 162 21.76 -8.71 6.81
CA ASP A 162 22.50 -8.80 5.54
C ASP A 162 22.41 -7.49 4.73
N VAL A 163 21.21 -6.87 4.70
CA VAL A 163 20.97 -5.60 4.00
C VAL A 163 21.70 -4.44 4.67
N VAL A 164 21.62 -4.33 6.00
CA VAL A 164 22.22 -3.22 6.75
C VAL A 164 23.74 -3.29 6.71
N GLU A 165 24.35 -4.45 6.91
CA GLU A 165 25.81 -4.62 6.80
C GLU A 165 26.29 -4.25 5.39
N THR A 166 25.58 -4.70 4.35
CA THR A 166 25.90 -4.35 2.97
C THR A 166 25.79 -2.85 2.72
N ALA A 167 24.72 -2.22 3.19
CA ALA A 167 24.47 -0.79 3.03
C ALA A 167 25.54 0.05 3.75
N LEU A 168 25.87 -0.29 5.00
CA LEU A 168 26.93 0.38 5.77
C LEU A 168 28.30 0.25 5.09
N ALA A 169 28.64 -0.96 4.60
CA ALA A 169 29.88 -1.19 3.87
C ALA A 169 29.96 -0.40 2.55
N ALA A 170 28.81 -0.16 1.90
CA ALA A 170 28.71 0.65 0.69
C ALA A 170 28.65 2.17 0.96
N GLY A 171 28.62 2.59 2.23
CA GLY A 171 28.64 4.01 2.63
C GLY A 171 27.26 4.65 2.82
N TYR A 172 26.19 3.86 2.89
CA TYR A 172 24.85 4.36 3.22
C TYR A 172 24.68 4.57 4.73
N ALA A 173 23.76 5.45 5.09
CA ALA A 173 23.16 5.48 6.41
C ALA A 173 21.87 4.65 6.41
N CYS A 174 21.64 3.89 7.48
CA CYS A 174 20.45 3.05 7.62
C CYS A 174 19.49 3.63 8.68
N ILE A 175 18.20 3.63 8.36
CA ILE A 175 17.11 3.97 9.29
C ILE A 175 16.17 2.76 9.32
N ILE A 176 16.04 2.13 10.49
CA ILE A 176 15.16 0.98 10.70
C ILE A 176 13.95 1.47 11.49
N ILE A 177 12.76 1.35 10.88
CA ILE A 177 11.48 1.77 11.45
C ILE A 177 10.38 0.77 11.09
N ALA A 178 9.26 0.86 11.78
CA ALA A 178 8.01 0.18 11.43
C ALA A 178 6.91 1.21 11.18
N ASP A 179 5.93 0.86 10.33
CA ASP A 179 4.73 1.66 10.09
C ASP A 179 3.70 1.50 11.21
N HIS A 180 3.62 0.32 11.83
CA HIS A 180 2.83 0.03 13.03
C HIS A 180 3.29 -1.26 13.72
N GLY A 181 2.64 -1.61 14.84
CA GLY A 181 2.78 -2.91 15.52
C GLY A 181 1.81 -3.98 15.00
N ASN A 182 2.14 -5.25 15.23
CA ASN A 182 1.29 -6.44 15.04
C ASN A 182 1.94 -7.64 15.78
N ALA A 183 3.14 -8.03 15.35
CA ALA A 183 3.86 -9.22 15.81
C ALA A 183 4.17 -9.26 17.32
N GLU A 184 4.18 -8.12 18.00
CA GLU A 184 4.49 -8.00 19.43
C GLU A 184 3.43 -8.59 20.36
N TYR A 185 2.23 -8.88 19.86
CA TYR A 185 1.13 -9.38 20.68
C TYR A 185 0.28 -10.43 19.97
N MET A 186 0.51 -11.70 20.33
CA MET A 186 -0.28 -12.85 19.86
C MET A 186 -1.20 -13.34 20.99
N ARG A 187 -2.47 -13.61 20.66
CA ARG A 187 -3.47 -14.16 21.59
C ARG A 187 -3.76 -15.62 21.31
#